data_AF-A0A5P1F6B8-F1
#
_entry.id   AF-A0A5P1F6B8-F1
#
_cell.length_a   1.000
_cell.length_b   1.000
_cell.length_c   1.000
_cell.angle_alpha   90.00
_cell.angle_beta   90.00
_cell.angle_gamma   90.00
#
_symmetry.space_group_name_H-M   'P 1'
#
loop_
_entity.id
_entity.type
_entity.pdbx_description
1 polymer ?
#
loop_
_entity_poly.entity_id
_entity_poly.type
_entity_poly.pdbx_seq_one_letter_code
_entity_poly.pdbx_strand_id
1 'polypeptide(L)'
;MMMSHPSKLSLIPFFLSLIFVILFYLNTRSQRPITALDSSDIDQRRKAVLSRSRIAVCLVGGARRFELTGPSIIKNILREYPNADLFLNSWLDENSYKFVTLEKAPRIAAVWISVPKKVKETAEESRVLTSNNSPKGLQGLLQYFTLVEGCLDQIRIHESRTNTTYDWIIRTRVDSYWSSPLTPLAFTPFSLRWSQELACGGPQTEPIRPRRRAPLLAPPSSRCPSSPPLNSSATVTSTRIRIQGPTRGYPTNIQ
;
A
#
# COMPACT_ATOMS: atom_id res chain seq x y z
N MET A 1 25.47 93.45 9.74
CA MET A 1 25.53 92.34 8.77
C MET A 1 25.69 91.05 9.55
N MET A 2 24.60 90.32 9.77
CA MET A 2 24.60 89.09 10.57
C MET A 2 23.85 88.01 9.79
N MET A 3 24.39 86.81 9.91
CA MET A 3 24.19 85.60 9.10
C MET A 3 22.81 84.97 9.26
N SER A 4 22.33 84.27 8.23
CA SER A 4 21.71 82.96 8.43
C SER A 4 21.77 82.11 7.14
N HIS A 5 22.30 80.90 7.28
CA HIS A 5 22.39 79.85 6.27
C HIS A 5 21.24 78.85 6.53
N PRO A 6 20.49 78.37 5.52
CA PRO A 6 19.47 77.36 5.75
C PRO A 6 20.13 75.97 5.85
N SER A 7 19.85 75.28 6.96
CA SER A 7 20.27 73.92 7.25
C SER A 7 19.57 72.92 6.31
N LYS A 8 20.39 72.16 5.57
CA LYS A 8 19.93 71.05 4.74
C LYS A 8 19.43 69.92 5.67
N LEU A 9 18.11 69.70 5.66
CA LEU A 9 17.47 68.56 6.31
C LEU A 9 17.99 67.27 5.66
N SER A 10 18.83 66.52 6.39
CA SER A 10 19.44 65.28 5.90
C SER A 10 18.39 64.16 5.85
N LEU A 11 18.00 63.73 4.65
CA LEU A 11 17.07 62.61 4.40
C LEU A 11 17.71 61.22 4.61
N ILE A 12 19.00 61.17 4.91
CA ILE A 12 19.82 59.95 5.02
C ILE A 12 19.33 58.96 6.11
N PRO A 13 18.87 59.37 7.32
CA PRO A 13 18.48 58.39 8.35
C PRO A 13 17.16 57.67 8.03
N PHE A 14 16.28 58.26 7.22
CA PHE A 14 15.02 57.62 6.81
C PHE A 14 15.25 56.48 5.83
N PHE A 15 16.18 56.63 4.88
CA PHE A 15 16.50 55.57 3.93
C PHE A 15 17.20 54.38 4.61
N LEU A 16 18.09 54.63 5.57
CA LEU A 16 18.75 53.55 6.32
C LEU A 16 17.76 52.75 7.18
N SER A 17 16.78 53.42 7.78
CA SER A 17 15.69 52.75 8.51
C SER A 17 14.83 51.87 7.58
N LEU A 18 14.44 52.40 6.41
CA LEU A 18 13.64 51.65 5.44
C LEU A 18 14.40 50.42 4.91
N ILE A 19 15.70 50.57 4.61
CA ILE A 19 16.55 49.46 4.18
C ILE A 19 16.67 48.41 5.29
N PHE A 20 16.83 48.82 6.55
CA PHE A 20 16.91 47.90 7.68
C PHE A 20 15.60 47.13 7.87
N VAL A 21 14.45 47.80 7.73
CA VAL A 21 13.13 47.15 7.77
C VAL A 21 12.96 46.16 6.62
N ILE A 22 13.36 46.52 5.39
CA ILE A 22 13.30 45.63 4.22
C ILE A 22 14.21 44.42 4.41
N LEU A 23 15.45 44.62 4.86
CA LEU A 23 16.39 43.52 5.13
C LEU A 23 15.91 42.62 6.27
N PHE A 24 15.30 43.20 7.31
CA PHE A 24 14.68 42.44 8.39
C PHE A 24 13.47 41.64 7.89
N TYR A 25 12.63 42.22 7.02
CA TYR A 25 11.49 41.54 6.41
C TYR A 25 11.92 40.42 5.44
N LEU A 26 13.01 40.62 4.70
CA LEU A 26 13.58 39.60 3.82
C LEU A 26 14.27 38.48 4.61
N ASN A 27 14.93 38.80 5.73
CA ASN A 27 15.59 37.82 6.60
C ASN A 27 14.56 36.95 7.36
N THR A 28 13.47 37.54 7.86
CA THR A 28 12.38 36.78 8.49
C THR A 28 11.64 35.86 7.51
N ARG A 29 11.63 36.17 6.21
CA ARG A 29 11.10 35.28 5.17
C ARG A 29 12.00 34.08 4.88
N SER A 30 13.30 34.19 5.15
CA SER A 30 14.32 33.15 4.94
C SER A 30 14.27 32.04 6.00
N GLN A 31 13.72 32.32 7.17
CA GLN A 31 13.61 31.36 8.27
C GLN A 31 12.20 30.71 8.31
N ARG A 32 11.81 30.03 7.23
CA ARG A 32 10.76 29.00 7.36
C ARG A 32 11.45 27.72 7.87
N PRO A 33 11.03 27.13 8.99
CA PRO A 33 11.62 25.90 9.49
C PRO A 33 11.45 24.79 8.44
N ILE A 34 12.57 24.23 8.00
CA ILE A 34 12.71 23.27 6.88
C ILE A 34 12.09 21.88 7.21
N THR A 35 11.63 21.65 8.44
CA THR A 35 11.29 20.30 8.93
C THR A 35 9.83 19.87 8.72
N ALA A 36 8.90 20.78 8.41
CA ALA A 36 7.47 20.46 8.24
C ALA A 36 6.98 20.47 6.77
N LEU A 37 7.86 20.85 5.84
CA LEU A 37 7.55 21.01 4.41
C LEU A 37 7.75 19.73 3.59
N ASP A 38 8.15 18.63 4.23
CA ASP A 38 8.63 17.43 3.53
C ASP A 38 7.59 16.30 3.45
N SER A 39 6.90 15.97 4.56
CA SER A 39 5.97 14.82 4.57
C SER A 39 4.69 15.06 3.75
N SER A 40 4.09 16.25 3.88
CA SER A 40 2.85 16.58 3.17
C SER A 40 3.04 16.75 1.65
N ASP A 41 4.18 17.31 1.21
CA ASP A 41 4.51 17.44 -0.22
C ASP A 41 4.82 16.06 -0.83
N ILE A 42 5.55 15.19 -0.11
CA ILE A 42 5.79 13.81 -0.56
C ILE A 42 4.47 13.05 -0.73
N ASP A 43 3.56 13.14 0.24
CA ASP A 43 2.25 12.47 0.18
C ASP A 43 1.42 12.97 -0.99
N GLN A 44 1.40 14.28 -1.22
CA GLN A 44 0.66 14.90 -2.31
C GLN A 44 1.23 14.50 -3.68
N ARG A 45 2.57 14.50 -3.82
CA ARG A 45 3.23 14.01 -5.04
C ARG A 45 2.95 12.54 -5.29
N ARG A 46 3.04 11.68 -4.28
CA ARG A 46 2.71 10.25 -4.42
C ARG A 46 1.25 10.06 -4.81
N LYS A 47 0.32 10.79 -4.19
CA LYS A 47 -1.11 10.73 -4.55
C LYS A 47 -1.34 11.16 -6.00
N ALA A 48 -0.63 12.17 -6.50
CA ALA A 48 -0.67 12.58 -7.90
C ALA A 48 -0.08 11.53 -8.87
N VAL A 49 0.92 10.75 -8.44
CA VAL A 49 1.41 9.60 -9.22
C VAL A 49 0.39 8.47 -9.22
N LEU A 50 -0.21 8.16 -8.08
CA LEU A 50 -1.17 7.07 -7.95
C LEU A 50 -2.49 7.35 -8.68
N SER A 51 -2.91 8.61 -8.78
CA SER A 51 -4.13 8.98 -9.52
C SER A 51 -4.00 8.74 -11.02
N ARG A 52 -2.79 8.79 -11.58
CA ARG A 52 -2.51 8.45 -13.00
C ARG A 52 -2.11 6.99 -13.23
N SER A 53 -1.78 6.26 -12.16
CA SER A 53 -1.42 4.84 -12.26
C SER A 53 -2.65 3.95 -12.53
N ARG A 54 -2.40 2.75 -13.05
CA ARG A 54 -3.41 1.67 -13.09
C ARG A 54 -3.29 0.84 -11.83
N ILE A 55 -4.37 0.76 -11.05
CA ILE A 55 -4.40 0.04 -9.78
C ILE A 55 -5.44 -1.07 -9.89
N ALA A 56 -5.07 -2.30 -9.52
CA ALA A 56 -6.01 -3.40 -9.35
C ALA A 56 -6.22 -3.66 -7.85
N VAL A 57 -7.47 -3.80 -7.44
CA VAL A 57 -7.83 -4.22 -6.08
C VAL A 57 -8.37 -5.63 -6.15
N CYS A 58 -7.68 -6.55 -5.49
CA CYS A 58 -8.01 -7.96 -5.43
C CYS A 58 -8.64 -8.28 -4.06
N LEU A 59 -9.95 -8.56 -4.06
CA LEU A 59 -10.70 -9.01 -2.90
C LEU A 59 -10.84 -10.53 -2.92
N VAL A 60 -10.37 -11.18 -1.86
CA VAL A 60 -10.40 -12.65 -1.74
C VAL A 60 -11.03 -13.10 -0.43
N GLY A 61 -11.73 -14.24 -0.46
CA GLY A 61 -12.33 -14.85 0.73
C GLY A 61 -13.86 -14.83 0.71
N GLY A 62 -14.47 -15.42 1.74
CA GLY A 62 -15.93 -15.48 1.88
C GLY A 62 -16.52 -14.22 2.51
N ALA A 63 -17.81 -13.96 2.26
CA ALA A 63 -18.53 -12.77 2.73
C ALA A 63 -18.93 -12.82 4.22
N ARG A 64 -18.10 -13.45 5.06
CA ARG A 64 -18.34 -13.56 6.50
C ARG A 64 -18.18 -12.17 7.12
N ARG A 65 -19.28 -11.59 7.58
CA ARG A 65 -19.34 -10.23 8.14
C ARG A 65 -19.07 -9.11 7.12
N PHE A 66 -19.33 -9.36 5.84
CA PHE A 66 -19.10 -8.36 4.79
C PHE A 66 -19.97 -7.10 4.94
N GLU A 67 -21.08 -7.20 5.67
CA GLU A 67 -21.89 -6.07 6.11
C GLU A 67 -21.11 -5.04 6.94
N LEU A 68 -20.05 -5.46 7.66
CA LEU A 68 -19.17 -4.59 8.43
C LEU A 68 -17.93 -4.16 7.64
N THR A 69 -17.31 -5.10 6.93
CA THR A 69 -16.01 -4.86 6.27
C THR A 69 -16.18 -4.22 4.91
N GLY A 70 -17.22 -4.56 4.16
CA GLY A 70 -17.52 -4.03 2.82
C GLY A 70 -17.59 -2.50 2.77
N PRO A 71 -18.37 -1.83 3.63
CA PRO A 71 -18.40 -0.36 3.68
C PRO A 71 -17.03 0.25 3.97
N SER A 72 -16.23 -0.38 4.83
CA SER A 72 -14.89 0.09 5.16
C SER A 72 -13.92 -0.01 3.98
N ILE A 73 -13.97 -1.12 3.21
CA ILE A 73 -13.17 -1.35 2.00
C ILE A 73 -13.55 -0.34 0.92
N ILE A 74 -14.85 -0.14 0.69
CA ILE A 74 -15.34 0.82 -0.30
C ILE A 74 -14.87 2.23 0.06
N LYS A 75 -15.03 2.64 1.31
CA LYS A 75 -14.65 3.98 1.78
C LYS A 75 -13.14 4.22 1.72
N ASN A 76 -12.36 3.30 2.29
CA ASN A 76 -10.95 3.55 2.60
C ASN A 76 -9.97 3.03 1.52
N ILE A 77 -10.45 2.26 0.54
CA ILE A 77 -9.63 1.77 -0.57
C ILE A 77 -10.24 2.22 -1.90
N LEU A 78 -11.46 1.77 -2.21
CA LEU A 78 -12.02 1.92 -3.56
C LEU A 78 -12.36 3.38 -3.90
N ARG A 79 -12.86 4.16 -2.94
CA ARG A 79 -13.13 5.59 -3.12
C ARG A 79 -11.89 6.48 -3.01
N GLU A 80 -10.87 6.02 -2.30
CA GLU A 80 -9.59 6.74 -2.22
C GLU A 80 -8.81 6.70 -3.54
N TYR A 81 -8.98 5.60 -4.29
CA TYR A 81 -8.39 5.39 -5.60
C TYR A 81 -9.49 5.06 -6.62
N PRO A 82 -10.26 6.05 -7.11
CA PRO A 82 -11.37 5.80 -8.04
C PRO A 82 -10.92 5.32 -9.43
N ASN A 83 -9.62 5.41 -9.73
CA ASN A 83 -8.97 4.82 -10.89
C ASN A 83 -8.65 3.32 -10.71
N ALA A 84 -8.93 2.74 -9.55
CA ALA A 84 -8.68 1.34 -9.26
C ALA A 84 -9.81 0.45 -9.78
N ASP A 85 -9.44 -0.66 -10.41
CA ASP A 85 -10.36 -1.69 -10.87
C ASP A 85 -10.51 -2.79 -9.82
N LEU A 86 -11.75 -3.07 -9.42
CA LEU A 86 -12.06 -4.13 -8.46
C LEU A 86 -12.18 -5.50 -9.14
N PHE A 87 -11.45 -6.47 -8.58
CA PHE A 87 -11.50 -7.90 -8.87
C PHE A 87 -11.95 -8.64 -7.62
N LEU A 88 -13.08 -9.33 -7.68
CA LEU A 88 -13.58 -10.18 -6.60
C LEU A 88 -13.39 -11.65 -6.98
N ASN A 89 -12.70 -12.41 -6.14
CA ASN A 89 -12.66 -13.86 -6.21
C ASN A 89 -13.11 -14.48 -4.88
N SER A 90 -14.24 -15.17 -4.90
CA SER A 90 -14.88 -15.70 -3.69
C SER A 90 -15.47 -17.10 -3.90
N TRP A 91 -15.64 -17.82 -2.80
CA TRP A 91 -16.42 -19.05 -2.80
C TRP A 91 -17.90 -18.72 -2.58
N LEU A 92 -18.77 -19.38 -3.35
CA LEU A 92 -20.21 -19.35 -3.17
C LEU A 92 -20.56 -19.99 -1.83
N ASP A 93 -21.21 -19.21 -0.99
CA ASP A 93 -21.71 -19.61 0.32
C ASP A 93 -23.04 -18.90 0.64
N GLU A 94 -23.64 -19.26 1.76
CA GLU A 94 -24.89 -18.64 2.26
C GLU A 94 -24.78 -17.12 2.47
N ASN A 95 -23.58 -16.58 2.57
CA ASN A 95 -23.31 -15.16 2.83
C ASN A 95 -22.99 -14.38 1.55
N SER A 96 -22.86 -15.04 0.41
CA SER A 96 -22.38 -14.42 -0.83
C SER A 96 -23.32 -13.33 -1.35
N TYR A 97 -24.61 -13.36 -1.00
CA TYR A 97 -25.56 -12.28 -1.30
C TYR A 97 -25.10 -10.91 -0.76
N LYS A 98 -24.31 -10.90 0.31
CA LYS A 98 -23.82 -9.66 0.94
C LYS A 98 -22.90 -8.86 0.03
N PHE A 99 -22.31 -9.50 -0.99
CA PHE A 99 -21.53 -8.81 -2.02
C PHE A 99 -22.34 -7.78 -2.82
N VAL A 100 -23.68 -7.78 -2.73
CA VAL A 100 -24.52 -6.68 -3.23
C VAL A 100 -24.05 -5.30 -2.72
N THR A 101 -23.43 -5.25 -1.54
CA THR A 101 -22.83 -4.02 -0.99
C THR A 101 -21.79 -3.38 -1.93
N LEU A 102 -21.11 -4.19 -2.76
CA LEU A 102 -20.14 -3.74 -3.75
C LEU A 102 -20.75 -3.00 -4.94
N GLU A 103 -22.07 -2.97 -5.11
CA GLU A 103 -22.73 -2.12 -6.11
C GLU A 103 -22.32 -0.64 -5.97
N LYS A 104 -21.97 -0.21 -4.75
CA LYS A 104 -21.49 1.15 -4.44
C LYS A 104 -20.01 1.38 -4.79
N ALA A 105 -19.31 0.38 -5.31
CA ALA A 105 -17.91 0.49 -5.73
C ALA A 105 -17.81 1.33 -7.02
N PRO A 106 -16.80 2.20 -7.18
CA PRO A 106 -16.70 3.06 -8.36
C PRO A 106 -16.51 2.29 -9.67
N ARG A 107 -15.71 1.21 -9.64
CA ARG A 107 -15.32 0.43 -10.81
C ARG A 107 -15.17 -1.04 -10.45
N ILE A 108 -15.88 -1.92 -11.17
CA ILE A 108 -15.80 -3.37 -11.03
C ILE A 108 -15.38 -3.95 -12.38
N ALA A 109 -14.21 -4.59 -12.41
CA ALA A 109 -13.65 -5.16 -13.63
C ALA A 109 -14.02 -6.64 -13.82
N ALA A 110 -14.01 -7.42 -12.74
CA ALA A 110 -14.44 -8.81 -12.77
C ALA A 110 -14.93 -9.30 -11.41
N VAL A 111 -15.92 -10.19 -11.45
CA VAL A 111 -16.42 -10.92 -10.29
C VAL A 111 -16.43 -12.40 -10.62
N TRP A 112 -15.82 -13.20 -9.74
CA TRP A 112 -15.83 -14.65 -9.83
C TRP A 112 -16.26 -15.20 -8.49
N ILE A 113 -17.43 -15.83 -8.49
CA ILE A 113 -17.97 -16.55 -7.34
C ILE A 113 -18.17 -17.98 -7.80
N SER A 114 -17.55 -18.93 -7.11
CA SER A 114 -17.57 -20.35 -7.51
C SER A 114 -17.88 -21.26 -6.36
N VAL A 115 -18.44 -22.44 -6.65
CA VAL A 115 -18.63 -23.45 -5.62
C VAL A 115 -17.26 -23.99 -5.19
N PRO A 116 -16.93 -24.01 -3.88
CA PRO A 116 -15.67 -24.57 -3.42
C PRO A 116 -15.60 -26.06 -3.73
N LYS A 117 -14.53 -26.45 -4.43
CA LYS A 117 -14.22 -27.84 -4.76
C LYS A 117 -13.04 -28.32 -3.92
N LYS A 118 -12.94 -29.64 -3.72
CA LYS A 118 -11.77 -30.24 -3.08
C LYS A 118 -10.56 -30.03 -3.98
N VAL A 119 -9.47 -29.50 -3.44
CA VAL A 119 -8.22 -29.29 -4.19
C VAL A 119 -7.41 -30.59 -4.10
N LYS A 120 -6.86 -31.05 -5.23
CA LYS A 120 -5.99 -32.21 -5.25
C LYS A 120 -4.69 -31.86 -4.54
N GLU A 121 -4.42 -32.53 -3.43
CA GLU A 121 -3.17 -32.37 -2.66
C GLU A 121 -2.02 -33.05 -3.40
N THR A 122 -0.86 -32.37 -3.48
CA THR A 122 0.39 -32.96 -3.97
C THR A 122 1.29 -33.42 -2.81
N ALA A 123 2.24 -34.31 -3.11
CA ALA A 123 3.17 -34.82 -2.11
C ALA A 123 4.11 -33.73 -1.57
N GLU A 124 4.39 -32.70 -2.38
CA GLU A 124 5.20 -31.55 -2.01
C GLU A 124 4.42 -30.63 -1.06
N GLU A 125 3.16 -30.34 -1.37
CA GLU A 125 2.27 -29.54 -0.51
C GLU A 125 2.12 -30.18 0.87
N SER A 126 1.89 -31.49 0.94
CA SER A 126 1.74 -32.20 2.22
C SER A 126 3.03 -32.22 3.06
N ARG A 127 4.20 -32.05 2.44
CA ARG A 127 5.49 -31.99 3.15
C ARG A 127 5.78 -30.60 3.71
N VAL A 128 5.40 -29.55 2.97
CA VAL A 128 5.68 -28.15 3.35
C VAL A 128 4.57 -27.58 4.24
N LEU A 129 3.33 -27.99 4.01
CA LEU A 129 2.16 -27.47 4.69
C LEU A 129 1.66 -28.48 5.73
N THR A 130 1.63 -28.07 7.00
CA THR A 130 1.04 -28.89 8.07
C THR A 130 -0.42 -28.53 8.29
N SER A 131 -1.27 -29.53 8.45
CA SER A 131 -2.67 -29.37 8.82
C SER A 131 -2.90 -29.24 10.32
N ASN A 132 -1.85 -29.35 11.14
CA ASN A 132 -1.97 -29.36 12.60
C ASN A 132 -2.71 -28.11 13.09
N ASN A 133 -3.67 -28.32 14.01
CA ASN A 133 -4.49 -27.28 14.62
C ASN A 133 -5.41 -26.50 13.66
N SER A 134 -5.61 -26.98 12.42
CA SER A 134 -6.58 -26.37 11.49
C SER A 134 -7.89 -27.16 11.49
N PRO A 135 -9.05 -26.53 11.78
CA PRO A 135 -10.35 -27.19 11.72
C PRO A 135 -10.73 -27.63 10.30
N LYS A 136 -10.09 -27.04 9.27
CA LYS A 136 -10.27 -27.38 7.85
C LYS A 136 -9.06 -28.09 7.25
N GLY A 137 -8.09 -28.47 8.08
CA GLY A 137 -6.85 -29.13 7.67
C GLY A 137 -6.10 -28.40 6.56
N LEU A 138 -5.37 -29.18 5.75
CA LEU A 138 -4.62 -28.72 4.58
C LEU A 138 -5.53 -28.16 3.48
N GLN A 139 -6.73 -28.75 3.30
CA GLN A 139 -7.70 -28.32 2.30
C GLN A 139 -8.11 -26.85 2.44
N GLY A 140 -8.34 -26.38 3.66
CA GLY A 140 -8.67 -24.97 3.89
C GLY A 140 -7.57 -24.00 3.43
N LEU A 141 -6.31 -24.41 3.59
CA LEU A 141 -5.15 -23.62 3.17
C LEU A 141 -4.99 -23.63 1.64
N LEU A 142 -5.11 -24.79 1.01
CA LEU A 142 -5.07 -24.91 -0.46
C LEU A 142 -6.18 -24.09 -1.13
N GLN A 143 -7.40 -24.15 -0.58
CA GLN A 143 -8.52 -23.34 -1.06
C GLN A 143 -8.26 -21.83 -0.94
N TYR A 144 -7.53 -21.39 0.10
CA TYR A 144 -7.14 -19.99 0.22
C TYR A 144 -6.15 -19.57 -0.87
N PHE A 145 -5.16 -20.42 -1.18
CA PHE A 145 -4.23 -20.15 -2.28
C PHE A 145 -4.96 -20.11 -3.62
N THR A 146 -5.91 -21.01 -3.88
CA THR A 146 -6.75 -20.95 -5.08
C THR A 146 -7.50 -19.62 -5.22
N LEU A 147 -8.02 -19.06 -4.13
CA LEU A 147 -8.67 -17.73 -4.18
C LEU A 147 -7.67 -16.61 -4.52
N VAL A 148 -6.49 -16.66 -3.90
CA VAL A 148 -5.42 -15.69 -4.14
C VAL A 148 -4.95 -15.73 -5.59
N GLU A 149 -4.63 -16.93 -6.09
CA GLU A 149 -4.10 -17.13 -7.44
C GLU A 149 -5.17 -16.82 -8.49
N GLY A 150 -6.40 -17.30 -8.29
CA GLY A 150 -7.49 -17.04 -9.23
C GLY A 150 -7.80 -15.54 -9.39
N CYS A 151 -7.59 -14.73 -8.35
CA CYS A 151 -7.74 -13.29 -8.46
C CYS A 151 -6.62 -12.64 -9.30
N LEU A 152 -5.38 -13.14 -9.19
CA LEU A 152 -4.29 -12.72 -10.07
C LEU A 152 -4.53 -13.16 -11.51
N ASP A 153 -5.14 -14.33 -11.72
CA ASP A 153 -5.53 -14.79 -13.05
C ASP A 153 -6.63 -13.90 -13.66
N GLN A 154 -7.62 -13.46 -12.88
CA GLN A 154 -8.61 -12.48 -13.34
C GLN A 154 -7.93 -11.18 -13.80
N ILE A 155 -6.95 -10.69 -13.04
CA ILE A 155 -6.17 -9.51 -13.42
C ILE A 155 -5.47 -9.75 -14.76
N ARG A 156 -4.73 -10.85 -14.91
CA ARG A 156 -4.03 -11.20 -16.17
C ARG A 156 -4.98 -11.33 -17.36
N ILE A 157 -6.14 -11.96 -17.15
CA ILE A 157 -7.18 -12.10 -18.18
C ILE A 157 -7.66 -10.71 -18.59
N HIS A 158 -7.94 -9.83 -17.63
CA HIS A 158 -8.36 -8.47 -17.92
C HIS A 158 -7.27 -7.70 -18.68
N GLU A 159 -6.02 -7.72 -18.20
CA GLU A 159 -4.86 -7.10 -18.86
C GLU A 159 -4.72 -7.55 -20.31
N SER A 160 -4.90 -8.84 -20.58
CA SER A 160 -4.82 -9.39 -21.95
C SER A 160 -5.97 -8.94 -22.85
N ARG A 161 -7.18 -8.77 -22.30
CA ARG A 161 -8.37 -8.35 -23.05
C ARG A 161 -8.37 -6.86 -23.36
N THR A 162 -7.87 -6.04 -22.45
CA THR A 162 -7.87 -4.57 -22.58
C THR A 162 -6.54 -4.02 -23.09
N ASN A 163 -5.52 -4.87 -23.25
CA ASN A 163 -4.15 -4.46 -23.56
C ASN A 163 -3.62 -3.38 -22.60
N THR A 164 -3.98 -3.51 -21.32
CA THR A 164 -3.52 -2.63 -20.23
C THR A 164 -2.69 -3.42 -19.24
N THR A 165 -1.78 -2.75 -18.54
CA THR A 165 -1.01 -3.34 -17.44
C THR A 165 -1.25 -2.56 -16.16
N TYR A 166 -1.41 -3.26 -15.05
CA TYR A 166 -1.54 -2.64 -13.74
C TYR A 166 -0.17 -2.33 -13.13
N ASP A 167 0.01 -1.10 -12.65
CA ASP A 167 1.22 -0.68 -11.95
C ASP A 167 1.26 -1.24 -10.51
N TRP A 168 0.08 -1.38 -9.91
CA TRP A 168 -0.09 -1.75 -8.51
C TRP A 168 -1.21 -2.77 -8.34
N ILE A 169 -0.97 -3.77 -7.49
CA ILE A 169 -1.99 -4.72 -7.05
C ILE A 169 -2.12 -4.61 -5.53
N ILE A 170 -3.31 -4.24 -5.09
CA ILE A 170 -3.70 -4.24 -3.68
C ILE A 170 -4.42 -5.56 -3.41
N ARG A 171 -3.89 -6.38 -2.52
CA ARG A 171 -4.55 -7.61 -2.08
C ARG A 171 -5.11 -7.43 -0.68
N THR A 172 -6.40 -7.66 -0.50
CA THR A 172 -7.03 -7.64 0.81
C THR A 172 -8.11 -8.71 0.90
N ARG A 173 -8.42 -9.14 2.12
CA ARG A 173 -9.46 -10.13 2.34
C ARG A 173 -10.80 -9.43 2.44
N VAL A 174 -11.84 -10.16 2.05
CA VAL A 174 -13.23 -9.72 2.16
C VAL A 174 -13.60 -9.42 3.63
N ASP A 175 -13.01 -10.12 4.59
CA ASP A 175 -13.23 -9.94 6.03
C ASP A 175 -12.25 -8.96 6.71
N SER A 176 -11.47 -8.18 5.94
CA SER A 176 -10.58 -7.15 6.49
C SER A 176 -11.32 -5.83 6.72
N TYR A 177 -11.36 -5.38 7.97
CA TYR A 177 -11.88 -4.06 8.34
C TYR A 177 -10.78 -2.99 8.20
N TRP A 178 -11.12 -1.86 7.59
CA TRP A 178 -10.21 -0.72 7.43
C TRP A 178 -10.68 0.45 8.28
N SER A 179 -9.85 0.89 9.23
CA SER A 179 -10.14 2.03 10.11
C SER A 179 -9.82 3.38 9.48
N SER A 180 -8.90 3.42 8.51
CA SER A 180 -8.45 4.64 7.84
C SER A 180 -8.20 4.42 6.34
N PRO A 181 -8.24 5.49 5.53
CA PRO A 181 -7.82 5.49 4.13
C PRO A 181 -6.45 4.85 3.90
N LEU A 182 -6.30 4.14 2.78
CA LEU A 182 -5.02 3.59 2.34
C LEU A 182 -4.08 4.73 1.92
N THR A 183 -3.04 4.96 2.71
CA THR A 183 -2.07 6.04 2.47
C THR A 183 -1.24 5.82 1.20
N PRO A 184 -0.92 6.89 0.43
CA PRO A 184 0.02 6.84 -0.69
C PRO A 184 1.40 6.28 -0.32
N LEU A 185 1.80 6.36 0.97
CA LEU A 185 3.08 5.84 1.43
C LEU A 185 3.16 4.31 1.38
N ALA A 186 2.03 3.60 1.42
CA ALA A 186 1.97 2.14 1.36
C ALA A 186 2.40 1.58 -0.01
N PHE A 187 2.33 2.41 -1.06
CA PHE A 187 2.73 2.05 -2.41
C PHE A 187 4.25 2.16 -2.54
N THR A 188 4.92 1.05 -2.21
CA THR A 188 6.37 0.95 -2.26
C THR A 188 6.79 0.20 -3.53
N PRO A 189 7.58 0.84 -4.42
CA PRO A 189 8.27 0.12 -5.47
C PRO A 189 9.12 -0.98 -4.86
N PHE A 190 9.23 -2.11 -5.56
CA PHE A 190 10.02 -3.25 -5.10
C PHE A 190 11.46 -2.85 -4.72
N SER A 191 12.08 -1.90 -5.44
CA SER A 191 13.42 -1.40 -5.15
C SER A 191 13.57 -0.73 -3.77
N LEU A 192 12.52 -0.07 -3.26
CA LEU A 192 12.59 0.60 -1.95
C LEU A 192 12.34 -0.36 -0.78
N ARG A 193 11.60 -1.46 -1.00
CA ARG A 193 11.36 -2.46 0.04
C ARG A 193 12.65 -3.17 0.46
N TRP A 194 13.47 -3.60 -0.50
CA TRP A 194 14.75 -4.27 -0.21
C TRP A 194 15.78 -3.35 0.45
N SER A 195 15.83 -2.07 0.06
CA SER A 195 16.73 -1.10 0.72
C SER A 195 16.37 -0.91 2.19
N GLN A 196 15.07 -0.97 2.53
CA GLN A 196 14.59 -0.83 3.90
C GLN A 196 14.84 -2.11 4.71
N GLU A 197 14.67 -3.28 4.10
CA GLU A 197 14.91 -4.59 4.74
C GLU A 197 16.41 -4.87 4.95
N LEU A 198 17.27 -4.43 4.04
CA LEU A 198 18.73 -4.47 4.21
C LEU A 198 19.22 -3.46 5.25
N ALA A 199 18.60 -2.28 5.35
CA ALA A 199 18.96 -1.26 6.34
C ALA A 199 18.46 -1.61 7.76
N CYS A 200 17.38 -2.38 7.89
CA CYS A 200 16.76 -2.72 9.18
C CYS A 200 17.08 -4.15 9.68
N GLY A 201 17.88 -4.91 8.94
CA GLY A 201 18.16 -6.32 9.23
C GLY A 201 16.96 -7.20 8.88
N GLY A 202 17.11 -8.05 7.87
CA GLY A 202 16.10 -9.04 7.50
C GLY A 202 15.77 -10.01 8.65
N PRO A 203 14.76 -10.88 8.48
CA PRO A 203 14.33 -11.81 9.53
C PRO A 203 15.54 -12.60 10.04
N GLN A 204 15.82 -12.47 11.34
CA GLN A 204 16.84 -13.26 11.99
C GLN A 204 16.45 -14.73 11.92
N THR A 205 16.94 -15.44 10.91
CA THR A 205 17.16 -16.88 11.05
C THR A 205 18.32 -17.03 12.02
N GLU A 206 18.00 -17.07 13.32
CA GLU A 206 18.98 -17.40 14.34
C GLU A 206 19.41 -18.87 14.10
N PRO A 207 20.68 -19.13 13.77
CA PRO A 207 21.15 -20.50 13.67
C PRO A 207 21.23 -21.09 15.08
N ILE A 208 20.53 -22.20 15.32
CA ILE A 208 20.65 -22.96 16.56
C ILE A 208 22.11 -23.39 16.72
N ARG A 209 22.86 -22.77 17.64
CA ARG A 209 24.10 -23.32 18.20
C ARG A 209 24.32 -22.92 19.66
N PRO A 210 25.04 -23.78 20.42
CA PRO A 210 24.83 -23.94 21.85
C PRO A 210 25.57 -22.90 22.69
N ARG A 211 25.02 -22.68 23.89
CA ARG A 211 25.55 -21.86 24.99
C ARG A 211 27.08 -21.89 25.11
N ARG A 212 27.71 -20.70 25.08
CA ARG A 212 28.80 -20.29 25.99
C ARG A 212 28.92 -18.76 26.03
N ARG A 213 29.26 -18.25 27.22
CA ARG A 213 29.27 -16.83 27.63
C ARG A 213 30.45 -16.06 27.01
N ALA A 214 30.20 -14.84 26.53
CA ALA A 214 31.00 -13.62 26.75
C ALA A 214 30.25 -12.39 26.18
N PRO A 215 30.35 -11.19 26.79
CA PRO A 215 29.66 -9.99 26.32
C PRO A 215 30.51 -9.24 25.29
N LEU A 216 29.95 -8.96 24.11
CA LEU A 216 30.52 -8.03 23.13
C LEU A 216 29.58 -6.86 22.93
N LEU A 217 30.18 -5.67 22.92
CA LEU A 217 29.55 -4.35 22.93
C LEU A 217 28.46 -4.18 21.86
N ALA A 218 27.34 -3.60 22.27
CA ALA A 218 26.26 -3.20 21.36
C ALA A 218 26.69 -1.99 20.50
N PRO A 219 26.48 -2.01 19.17
CA PRO A 219 26.62 -0.82 18.34
C PRO A 219 25.42 0.14 18.53
N PRO A 220 25.59 1.43 18.19
CA PRO A 220 24.64 2.48 18.53
C PRO A 220 23.32 2.32 17.76
N SER A 221 22.21 2.49 18.48
CA SER A 221 20.85 2.45 17.96
C SER A 221 20.59 3.61 16.99
N SER A 222 20.64 3.35 15.68
CA SER A 222 19.94 4.20 14.72
C SER A 222 18.43 3.93 14.87
N ARG A 223 17.68 4.94 15.32
CA ARG A 223 16.21 4.85 15.39
C ARG A 223 15.68 4.64 13.98
N CYS A 224 15.17 3.45 13.70
CA CYS A 224 14.29 3.23 12.57
C CYS A 224 13.06 4.13 12.75
N PRO A 225 12.59 4.84 11.70
CA PRO A 225 11.27 5.44 11.76
C PRO A 225 10.28 4.31 12.03
N SER A 226 9.50 4.43 13.09
CA SER A 226 8.45 3.46 13.42
C SER A 226 7.60 3.29 12.17
N SER A 227 7.55 2.06 11.66
CA SER A 227 6.56 1.65 10.67
C SER A 227 5.21 2.20 11.13
N PRO A 228 4.45 2.89 10.25
CA PRO A 228 3.09 3.27 10.60
C PRO A 228 2.36 1.99 11.01
N PRO A 229 1.47 2.05 12.02
CA PRO A 229 0.75 0.87 12.46
C PRO A 229 0.11 0.22 11.24
N LEU A 230 0.56 -0.99 10.90
CA LEU A 230 -0.06 -1.77 9.84
C LEU A 230 -1.50 -2.02 10.29
N ASN A 231 -2.44 -1.28 9.71
CA ASN A 231 -3.81 -1.75 9.66
C ASN A 231 -3.77 -3.13 9.00
N SER A 232 -4.19 -4.12 9.78
CA SER A 232 -3.94 -5.53 9.57
C SER A 232 -4.43 -6.01 8.19
N SER A 233 -3.57 -6.81 7.55
CA SER A 233 -3.88 -7.75 6.45
C SER A 233 -3.84 -7.27 5.00
N ALA A 234 -3.38 -6.06 4.70
CA ALA A 234 -3.26 -5.61 3.30
C ALA A 234 -1.83 -5.62 2.79
N THR A 235 -1.59 -6.37 1.70
CA THR A 235 -0.31 -6.36 1.00
C THR A 235 -0.48 -5.53 -0.27
N VAL A 236 0.18 -4.38 -0.32
CA VAL A 236 0.35 -3.58 -1.54
C VAL A 236 1.66 -3.99 -2.18
N THR A 237 1.61 -4.43 -3.43
CA THR A 237 2.80 -4.83 -4.19
C THR A 237 2.86 -4.06 -5.50
N SER A 238 4.03 -3.53 -5.81
CA SER A 238 4.34 -2.97 -7.13
C SER A 238 4.52 -4.12 -8.13
N THR A 239 3.76 -4.10 -9.22
CA THR A 239 3.90 -5.11 -10.27
C THR A 239 4.89 -4.61 -11.29
N ARG A 240 6.16 -4.94 -11.10
CA ARG A 240 7.15 -4.95 -12.20
C ARG A 240 7.91 -6.26 -12.18
N ILE A 241 7.18 -7.38 -12.22
CA ILE A 241 7.77 -8.69 -12.46
C ILE A 241 7.15 -9.25 -13.73
N ARG A 242 7.85 -9.06 -14.85
CA ARG A 242 7.54 -9.76 -16.11
C ARG A 242 8.14 -11.16 -16.00
N ILE A 243 7.41 -12.09 -15.39
CA ILE A 243 7.74 -13.52 -15.54
C ILE A 243 7.08 -13.96 -16.85
N GLN A 244 7.88 -14.06 -17.92
CA GLN A 244 7.50 -14.87 -19.08
C GLN A 244 7.60 -16.34 -18.67
N GLY A 245 6.45 -17.02 -18.60
CA GLY A 245 6.34 -18.44 -18.29
C GLY A 245 5.01 -19.00 -18.82
N PRO A 246 4.95 -20.29 -19.19
CA PRO A 246 4.03 -20.80 -20.20
C PRO A 246 2.58 -20.87 -19.71
N THR A 247 1.67 -20.49 -20.60
CA THR A 247 0.21 -20.61 -20.45
C THR A 247 -0.20 -22.08 -20.31
N ARG A 248 -0.50 -22.53 -19.08
CA ARG A 248 -1.31 -23.75 -18.90
C ARG A 248 -2.76 -23.38 -19.18
N GLY A 249 -3.24 -23.81 -20.34
CA GLY A 249 -4.65 -23.71 -20.72
C GLY A 249 -5.53 -24.51 -19.76
N TYR A 250 -6.58 -23.88 -19.25
CA TYR A 250 -7.73 -24.57 -18.70
C TYR A 250 -8.86 -24.53 -19.75
N PRO A 251 -9.57 -25.65 -19.96
CA PRO A 251 -10.64 -25.71 -20.95
C PRO A 251 -11.83 -24.88 -20.50
N THR A 252 -12.20 -23.89 -21.32
CA THR A 252 -13.52 -23.27 -21.30
C THR A 252 -14.52 -24.27 -21.88
N ASN A 253 -15.29 -24.92 -21.02
CA ASN A 253 -16.58 -25.49 -21.41
C ASN A 253 -17.65 -24.75 -20.62
N ILE A 254 -18.30 -23.81 -21.31
CA ILE A 254 -19.56 -23.22 -20.91
C ILE A 254 -20.58 -23.83 -21.87
N GLN A 255 -21.45 -24.68 -21.34
CA GLN A 255 -22.78 -24.95 -21.89
C GLN A 255 -23.78 -24.16 -21.05
#